data_AF-A0A937WU79-F1
#
_entry.id   AF-A0A937WU79-F1
#
_cell.length_a   1.000
_cell.length_b   1.000
_cell.length_c   1.000
_cell.angle_alpha   90.00
_cell.angle_beta   90.00
_cell.angle_gamma   90.00
#
_symmetry.space_group_name_H-M   'P 1'
#
loop_
_entity.id
_entity.type
_entity.pdbx_description
1 polymer ?
#
loop_
_entity_poly.entity_id
_entity_poly.type
_entity_poly.pdbx_seq_one_letter_code
_entity_poly.pdbx_strand_id
1 'polypeptide(L)'
;MQRPPHLQKTALAITRWLGSPQSILVHTILFALSFLFTIIGLVAFDRMLLVLTTIVSLEAIYLALFIQMTVNYTTQTVEAAAEDIEEIQEDMEEIQEDVDEIQKDVDELQEDVEEINEEETEDEQRDIDQAKTLEQIQVDLRRLMDDIGRLQR
;
A
#
# COMPACT_ATOMS: atom_id res chain seq x y z
N MET A 1 8.97 11.76 -6.52
CA MET A 1 8.35 13.08 -6.24
C MET A 1 9.22 14.25 -6.71
N GLN A 2 8.90 14.84 -7.86
CA GLN A 2 9.58 16.06 -8.35
C GLN A 2 9.24 17.25 -7.45
N ARG A 3 10.25 17.94 -6.92
CA ARG A 3 10.05 19.11 -6.06
C ARG A 3 9.36 20.22 -6.86
N PRO A 4 8.32 20.90 -6.33
CA PRO A 4 7.70 22.00 -7.05
C PRO A 4 8.74 23.08 -7.35
N PRO A 5 8.88 23.54 -8.62
CA PRO A 5 9.70 24.71 -8.95
C PRO A 5 9.36 25.89 -8.05
N HIS A 6 10.36 26.76 -7.82
CA HIS A 6 10.29 27.84 -6.83
C HIS A 6 9.03 28.72 -6.95
N LEU A 7 8.52 28.93 -8.16
CA LEU A 7 7.31 29.70 -8.46
C LEU A 7 6.02 29.09 -7.86
N GLN A 8 5.93 27.76 -7.82
CA GLN A 8 4.76 27.07 -7.29
C GLN A 8 4.74 27.10 -5.77
N LYS A 9 5.91 27.00 -5.11
CA LYS A 9 6.01 27.14 -3.65
C LYS A 9 5.58 28.52 -3.19
N THR A 10 5.97 29.55 -3.93
CA THR A 10 5.54 30.92 -3.64
C THR A 10 4.05 31.10 -3.85
N ALA A 11 3.49 30.55 -4.95
CA ALA A 11 2.04 30.58 -5.17
C ALA A 11 1.31 29.92 -3.99
N LEU A 12 1.66 28.68 -3.64
CA LEU A 12 1.04 27.92 -2.54
C LEU A 12 1.08 28.67 -1.20
N ALA A 13 2.22 29.29 -0.88
CA ALA A 13 2.38 30.06 0.36
C ALA A 13 1.48 31.30 0.38
N ILE A 14 1.40 32.03 -0.75
CA ILE A 14 0.55 33.22 -0.90
C ILE A 14 -0.92 32.82 -0.81
N THR A 15 -1.37 31.79 -1.54
CA THR A 15 -2.77 31.34 -1.49
C THR A 15 -3.18 30.91 -0.08
N ARG A 16 -2.29 30.20 0.64
CA ARG A 16 -2.54 29.76 2.02
C ARG A 16 -2.61 30.93 3.01
N TRP A 17 -1.76 31.93 2.85
CA TRP A 17 -1.79 33.12 3.69
C TRP A 17 -3.03 33.97 3.41
N LEU A 18 -3.37 34.22 2.14
CA LEU A 18 -4.54 35.00 1.74
C LEU A 18 -5.86 34.34 2.17
N GLY A 19 -5.92 33.02 2.18
CA GLY A 19 -7.06 32.26 2.70
C GLY A 19 -7.17 32.20 4.22
N SER A 20 -6.23 32.78 4.97
CA SER A 20 -6.22 32.71 6.43
C SER A 20 -7.08 33.80 7.10
N PRO A 21 -7.58 33.59 8.33
CA PRO A 21 -8.28 34.63 9.09
C PRO A 21 -7.45 35.90 9.30
N GLN A 22 -6.11 35.80 9.30
CA GLN A 22 -5.24 36.97 9.42
C GLN A 22 -5.34 37.89 8.21
N SER A 23 -5.51 37.34 7.00
CA SER A 23 -5.73 38.12 5.79
C SER A 23 -6.98 38.98 5.90
N ILE A 24 -8.10 38.40 6.37
CA ILE A 24 -9.36 39.12 6.57
C ILE A 24 -9.17 40.29 7.54
N LEU A 25 -8.43 40.09 8.63
CA LEU A 25 -8.14 41.15 9.61
C LEU A 25 -7.31 42.28 8.98
N VAL A 26 -6.24 41.95 8.24
CA VAL A 26 -5.38 42.93 7.56
C VAL A 26 -6.19 43.76 6.56
N HIS A 27 -7.01 43.11 5.73
CA HIS A 27 -7.89 43.80 4.77
C HIS A 27 -8.89 44.70 5.48
N THR A 28 -9.56 44.20 6.53
CA THR A 28 -10.55 44.99 7.29
C THR A 28 -9.92 46.26 7.87
N ILE A 29 -8.70 46.14 8.42
CA ILE A 29 -7.96 47.28 8.94
C ILE A 29 -7.53 48.24 7.82
N LEU A 30 -7.01 47.73 6.70
CA LEU A 30 -6.59 48.56 5.55
C LEU A 30 -7.75 49.39 5.01
N PHE A 31 -8.92 48.76 4.82
CA PHE A 31 -10.13 49.47 4.39
C PHE A 31 -10.52 50.54 5.41
N ALA A 32 -10.61 50.20 6.70
CA ALA A 32 -10.97 51.16 7.74
C ALA A 32 -10.01 52.37 7.81
N LEU A 33 -8.71 52.13 7.67
CA LEU A 33 -7.70 53.19 7.63
C LEU A 33 -7.83 54.08 6.37
N SER A 34 -8.13 53.49 5.22
CA SER A 34 -8.37 54.24 3.97
C SER A 34 -9.53 55.24 4.13
N PHE A 35 -10.64 54.80 4.72
CA PHE A 35 -11.77 55.69 5.02
C PHE A 35 -11.43 56.73 6.11
N LEU A 36 -10.66 56.35 7.13
CA LEU A 36 -10.22 57.26 8.18
C LEU A 36 -9.37 58.42 7.63
N PHE A 37 -8.45 58.14 6.70
CA PHE A 37 -7.64 59.18 6.05
C PHE A 37 -8.48 60.19 5.25
N THR A 38 -9.59 59.75 4.65
CA THR A 38 -10.53 60.66 4.00
C THR A 38 -11.32 61.50 5.00
N ILE A 39 -11.77 60.93 6.12
CA ILE A 39 -12.52 61.65 7.16
C ILE A 39 -11.68 62.79 7.78
N ILE A 40 -10.38 62.58 7.97
CA ILE A 40 -9.47 63.60 8.51
C ILE A 40 -9.09 64.65 7.43
N GLY A 41 -9.54 64.46 6.17
CA GLY A 41 -9.34 65.41 5.08
C GLY A 41 -7.98 65.33 4.40
N LEU A 42 -7.18 64.27 4.63
CA LEU A 42 -5.86 64.10 3.99
C LEU A 42 -5.99 63.73 2.51
N VAL A 43 -7.04 62.99 2.14
CA VAL A 43 -7.26 62.49 0.78
C VAL A 43 -8.72 62.69 0.39
N ALA A 44 -8.97 63.25 -0.79
CA ALA A 44 -10.31 63.39 -1.34
C ALA A 44 -10.97 62.01 -1.57
N PHE A 45 -12.28 61.93 -1.30
CA PHE A 45 -13.06 60.68 -1.37
C PHE A 45 -12.93 59.96 -2.72
N ASP A 46 -13.07 60.68 -3.84
CA ASP A 46 -12.99 60.10 -5.19
C ASP A 46 -11.61 59.50 -5.49
N ARG A 47 -10.54 60.17 -5.05
CA ARG A 47 -9.17 59.68 -5.24
C ARG A 47 -8.90 58.46 -4.37
N MET A 48 -9.40 58.46 -3.13
CA MET A 48 -9.29 57.31 -2.22
C MET A 48 -9.98 56.09 -2.83
N LEU A 49 -11.22 56.23 -3.32
CA LEU A 49 -11.95 55.14 -3.97
C LEU A 49 -11.21 54.62 -5.20
N LEU A 50 -10.69 55.49 -6.07
CA LEU A 50 -9.93 55.08 -7.25
C LEU A 50 -8.68 54.28 -6.88
N VAL A 51 -7.91 54.73 -5.88
CA VAL A 51 -6.69 54.02 -5.44
C VAL A 51 -7.04 52.70 -4.74
N LEU A 52 -8.02 52.72 -3.83
CA LEU A 52 -8.42 51.52 -3.10
C LEU A 52 -8.96 50.44 -4.04
N THR A 53 -9.85 50.81 -4.96
CA THR A 53 -10.42 49.86 -5.93
C THR A 53 -9.37 49.34 -6.91
N THR A 54 -8.41 50.15 -7.36
CA THR A 54 -7.33 49.67 -8.23
C THR A 54 -6.42 48.69 -7.50
N ILE A 55 -6.02 48.97 -6.26
CA ILE A 55 -5.22 48.03 -5.43
C ILE A 55 -5.97 46.72 -5.19
N VAL A 56 -7.23 46.79 -4.73
CA VAL A 56 -8.04 45.59 -4.45
C VAL A 56 -8.31 44.80 -5.74
N SER A 57 -8.50 45.47 -6.88
CA SER A 57 -8.66 44.80 -8.17
C SER A 57 -7.38 44.08 -8.63
N LEU A 58 -6.20 44.70 -8.43
CA LEU A 58 -4.92 44.06 -8.71
C LEU A 58 -4.70 42.84 -7.81
N GLU A 59 -4.98 42.98 -6.51
CA GLU A 59 -4.91 41.87 -5.55
C GLU A 59 -5.82 40.70 -5.97
N ALA A 60 -7.05 40.98 -6.39
CA ALA A 60 -7.98 39.97 -6.86
C ALA A 60 -7.45 39.21 -8.10
N ILE A 61 -6.86 39.92 -9.05
CA ILE A 61 -6.24 39.30 -10.24
C ILE A 61 -5.05 38.43 -9.84
N TYR A 62 -4.15 38.93 -8.98
CA TYR A 62 -2.99 38.15 -8.52
C TYR A 62 -3.41 36.90 -7.75
N LEU A 63 -4.39 37.00 -6.85
CA LEU A 63 -4.93 35.86 -6.13
C LEU A 63 -5.52 34.81 -7.08
N ALA A 64 -6.30 35.23 -8.07
CA ALA A 64 -6.88 34.33 -9.07
C ALA A 64 -5.79 33.56 -9.83
N LEU A 65 -4.70 34.24 -10.23
CA LEU A 65 -3.57 33.59 -10.90
C LEU A 65 -2.84 32.59 -9.99
N PHE A 66 -2.64 32.91 -8.71
CA PHE A 66 -2.00 31.99 -7.76
C PHE A 66 -2.89 30.78 -7.44
N ILE A 67 -4.20 30.97 -7.34
CA ILE A 67 -5.16 29.86 -7.23
C ILE A 67 -5.07 28.98 -8.46
N GLN A 68 -5.12 29.53 -9.67
CA GLN A 68 -5.03 28.73 -10.90
C GLN A 68 -3.71 27.96 -10.98
N MET A 69 -2.59 28.59 -10.63
CA MET A 69 -1.28 27.93 -10.59
C MET A 69 -1.27 26.78 -9.58
N THR A 70 -1.87 26.98 -8.41
CA THR A 70 -2.00 25.94 -7.36
C THR A 70 -2.87 24.79 -7.85
N VAL A 71 -4.04 25.07 -8.44
CA VAL A 71 -4.96 24.07 -8.98
C VAL A 71 -4.27 23.24 -10.07
N ASN A 72 -3.62 23.90 -11.04
CA ASN A 72 -2.89 23.20 -12.12
C ASN A 72 -1.82 22.26 -11.56
N TYR A 73 -1.07 22.71 -10.54
CA TYR A 73 -0.07 21.87 -9.89
C TYR A 73 -0.71 20.70 -9.16
N THR A 74 -1.77 20.94 -8.38
CA THR A 74 -2.48 19.88 -7.66
C THR A 74 -3.07 18.86 -8.62
N THR A 75 -3.63 19.26 -9.76
CA THR A 75 -4.11 18.34 -10.80
C THR A 75 -3.00 17.42 -11.29
N GLN A 76 -1.81 17.96 -11.61
CA GLN A 76 -0.65 17.15 -12.02
C GLN A 76 -0.22 16.18 -10.92
N THR A 77 -0.22 16.61 -9.67
CA THR A 77 0.15 15.72 -8.55
C THR A 77 -0.88 14.62 -8.30
N VAL A 78 -2.16 14.89 -8.58
CA VAL A 78 -3.23 13.90 -8.46
C VAL A 78 -3.13 12.89 -9.61
N GLU A 79 -2.84 13.35 -10.83
CA GLU A 79 -2.59 12.47 -11.98
C GLU A 79 -1.40 11.55 -11.74
N ALA A 80 -0.26 12.09 -11.28
CA ALA A 80 0.91 11.28 -10.92
C ALA A 80 0.59 10.28 -9.78
N ALA A 81 -0.18 10.69 -8.77
CA ALA A 81 -0.59 9.77 -7.71
C ALA A 81 -1.57 8.69 -8.21
N ALA A 82 -2.34 8.95 -9.28
CA ALA A 82 -3.20 7.95 -9.88
C ALA A 82 -2.39 6.92 -10.67
N GLU A 83 -1.36 7.35 -11.40
CA GLU A 83 -0.39 6.46 -12.07
C GLU A 83 0.33 5.57 -11.04
N ASP A 84 0.82 6.15 -9.94
CA ASP A 84 1.43 5.37 -8.85
C ASP A 84 0.46 4.31 -8.25
N ILE A 85 -0.85 4.60 -8.21
CA ILE A 85 -1.88 3.67 -7.73
C ILE A 85 -2.20 2.57 -8.76
N GLU A 86 -2.05 2.86 -10.05
CA GLU A 86 -2.20 1.87 -11.13
C GLU A 86 -1.04 0.87 -11.09
N GLU A 87 0.20 1.35 -10.95
CA GLU A 87 1.39 0.48 -10.78
C GLU A 87 1.26 -0.44 -9.56
N ILE A 88 0.83 0.09 -8.41
CA ILE A 88 0.59 -0.72 -7.21
C ILE A 88 -0.51 -1.79 -7.42
N GLN A 89 -1.51 -1.50 -8.27
CA GLN A 89 -2.54 -2.51 -8.58
C GLN A 89 -1.99 -3.63 -9.45
N GLU A 90 -1.14 -3.32 -10.43
CA GLU A 90 -0.45 -4.33 -11.24
C GLU A 90 0.45 -5.21 -10.36
N ASP A 91 1.26 -4.61 -9.48
CA ASP A 91 2.09 -5.35 -8.51
C ASP A 91 1.24 -6.27 -7.60
N MET A 92 0.05 -5.82 -7.19
CA MET A 92 -0.87 -6.61 -6.38
C MET A 92 -1.47 -7.80 -7.13
N GLU A 93 -1.70 -7.67 -8.45
CA GLU A 93 -2.15 -8.76 -9.30
C GLU A 93 -1.04 -9.81 -9.48
N GLU A 94 0.21 -9.40 -9.69
CA GLU A 94 1.37 -10.30 -9.77
C GLU A 94 1.56 -11.07 -8.45
N ILE A 95 1.53 -10.38 -7.31
CA ILE A 95 1.60 -11.03 -5.99
C ILE A 95 0.46 -12.03 -5.78
N GLN A 96 -0.73 -11.75 -6.32
CA GLN A 96 -1.86 -12.67 -6.22
C GLN A 96 -1.63 -13.95 -7.04
N GLU A 97 -1.04 -13.84 -8.23
CA GLU A 97 -0.62 -15.00 -9.03
C GLU A 97 0.44 -15.82 -8.31
N ASP A 98 1.46 -15.18 -7.72
CA ASP A 98 2.50 -15.85 -6.93
C ASP A 98 1.90 -16.61 -5.74
N VAL A 99 0.93 -16.03 -5.04
CA VAL A 99 0.24 -16.69 -3.91
C VAL A 99 -0.56 -17.91 -4.37
N ASP A 100 -1.22 -17.81 -5.53
CA ASP A 100 -1.96 -18.94 -6.11
C ASP A 100 -1.03 -20.06 -6.57
N GLU A 101 0.17 -19.75 -7.07
CA GLU A 101 1.21 -20.75 -7.38
C GLU A 101 1.72 -21.43 -6.10
N ILE A 102 2.09 -20.65 -5.07
CA ILE A 102 2.51 -21.20 -3.78
C ILE A 102 1.43 -22.09 -3.17
N GLN A 103 0.15 -21.75 -3.31
CA GLN A 103 -0.94 -22.57 -2.80
C GLN A 103 -0.98 -23.94 -3.48
N LYS A 104 -0.74 -24.01 -4.80
CA LYS A 104 -0.63 -25.29 -5.52
C LYS A 104 0.57 -26.09 -5.06
N ASP A 105 1.73 -25.45 -4.90
CA ASP A 105 2.94 -26.12 -4.40
C ASP A 105 2.71 -26.72 -3.00
N VAL A 106 1.97 -26.01 -2.14
CA VAL A 106 1.61 -26.50 -0.80
C VAL A 106 0.65 -27.69 -0.88
N ASP A 107 -0.32 -27.67 -1.79
CA ASP A 107 -1.25 -28.78 -2.00
C ASP A 107 -0.51 -30.02 -2.52
N GLU A 108 0.40 -29.87 -3.49
CA GLU A 108 1.25 -30.96 -4.01
C GLU A 108 2.15 -31.54 -2.92
N LEU A 109 2.80 -30.69 -2.11
CA LEU A 109 3.59 -31.15 -0.97
C LEU A 109 2.76 -31.89 0.08
N GLN A 110 1.48 -31.56 0.22
CA GLN A 110 0.60 -32.29 1.12
C GLN A 110 0.32 -33.70 0.58
N GLU A 111 0.06 -33.84 -0.73
CA GLU A 111 -0.11 -35.14 -1.37
C GLU A 111 1.15 -36.01 -1.23
N ASP A 112 2.34 -35.44 -1.48
CA ASP A 112 3.63 -36.12 -1.31
C ASP A 112 3.82 -36.64 0.13
N VAL A 113 3.43 -35.85 1.13
CA VAL A 113 3.52 -36.25 2.55
C VAL A 113 2.54 -37.37 2.88
N GLU A 114 1.34 -37.36 2.28
CA GLU A 114 0.36 -38.44 2.45
C GLU A 114 0.87 -39.74 1.81
N GLU A 115 1.45 -39.70 0.61
CA GLU A 115 2.03 -40.87 -0.07
C GLU A 115 3.19 -41.48 0.73
N ILE A 116 4.14 -40.67 1.21
CA ILE A 116 5.26 -41.15 2.03
C ILE A 116 4.75 -41.87 3.30
N ASN A 117 3.70 -41.34 3.93
CA ASN A 117 3.14 -41.92 5.14
C ASN A 117 2.43 -43.25 4.85
N GLU A 118 1.73 -43.36 3.71
CA GLU A 118 1.16 -44.63 3.25
C GLU A 118 2.25 -45.67 2.96
N GLU A 119 3.30 -45.31 2.22
CA GLU A 119 4.44 -46.18 1.93
C GLU A 119 5.13 -46.68 3.22
N GLU A 120 5.36 -45.79 4.20
CA GLU A 120 5.95 -46.17 5.49
C GLU A 120 5.09 -47.21 6.22
N THR A 121 3.76 -47.05 6.23
CA THR A 121 2.85 -48.02 6.84
C THR A 121 2.82 -49.37 6.09
N GLU A 122 2.88 -49.36 4.76
CA GLU A 122 2.94 -50.59 3.97
C GLU A 122 4.23 -51.36 4.21
N ASP A 123 5.37 -50.67 4.25
CA ASP A 123 6.67 -51.29 4.52
C ASP A 123 6.75 -51.85 5.94
N GLU A 124 6.23 -51.14 6.96
CA GLU A 124 6.11 -51.68 8.32
C GLU A 124 5.28 -52.97 8.35
N GLN A 125 4.15 -53.01 7.61
CA GLN A 125 3.29 -54.18 7.55
C GLN A 125 3.99 -55.36 6.86
N ARG A 126 4.75 -55.11 5.80
CA ARG A 126 5.55 -56.14 5.10
C ARG A 126 6.62 -56.73 6.00
N ASP A 127 7.30 -55.89 6.79
CA ASP A 127 8.31 -56.33 7.75
C ASP A 127 7.70 -57.23 8.85
N ILE A 128 6.50 -56.88 9.34
CA ILE A 128 5.76 -57.71 10.29
C ILE A 128 5.42 -59.08 9.69
N ASP A 129 4.95 -59.12 8.45
CA ASP A 129 4.55 -60.38 7.80
C ASP A 129 5.76 -61.27 7.43
N GLN A 130 6.88 -60.65 7.05
CA GLN A 130 8.15 -61.36 6.92
C GLN A 130 8.61 -61.95 8.25
N ALA A 131 8.52 -61.20 9.35
CA ALA A 131 8.89 -61.69 10.68
C ALA A 131 8.04 -62.90 11.10
N LYS A 132 6.71 -62.86 10.89
CA LYS A 132 5.81 -64.03 11.13
C LYS A 132 6.21 -65.24 10.29
N THR A 133 6.55 -65.03 9.03
CA THR A 133 6.95 -66.11 8.12
C THR A 133 8.24 -66.78 8.60
N LEU A 134 9.23 -65.98 9.05
CA LEU A 134 10.47 -66.49 9.62
C LEU A 134 10.23 -67.29 10.91
N GLU A 135 9.34 -66.81 11.79
CA GLU A 135 8.94 -67.54 12.99
C GLU A 135 8.31 -68.90 12.65
N GLN A 136 7.41 -68.93 11.66
CA GLN A 136 6.77 -70.17 11.21
C GLN A 136 7.79 -71.18 10.69
N ILE A 137 8.74 -70.75 9.85
CA ILE A 137 9.85 -71.58 9.36
C ILE A 137 10.68 -72.12 10.53
N GLN A 138 10.97 -71.29 11.54
CA GLN A 138 11.72 -71.70 12.72
C GLN A 138 10.99 -72.80 13.51
N VAL A 139 9.67 -72.68 13.67
CA VAL A 139 8.82 -73.70 14.32
C VAL A 139 8.84 -75.02 13.54
N ASP A 140 8.70 -74.95 12.22
CA ASP A 140 8.64 -76.14 11.36
C ASP A 140 10.00 -76.87 11.30
N LEU A 141 11.11 -76.14 11.24
CA LEU A 141 12.46 -76.72 11.36
C LEU A 141 12.65 -77.44 12.70
N ARG A 142 12.11 -76.88 13.79
CA ARG A 142 12.17 -77.50 15.12
C ARG A 142 11.41 -78.83 15.17
N ARG A 143 10.24 -78.89 14.53
CA ARG A 143 9.45 -80.14 14.39
C ARG A 143 10.19 -81.18 13.57
N LEU A 144 10.76 -80.78 12.43
CA LEU A 144 11.56 -81.69 11.59
C LEU A 144 12.77 -82.25 12.34
N MET A 145 13.45 -81.44 13.16
CA MET A 145 14.53 -81.94 14.03
C MET A 145 14.03 -82.98 15.04
N ASP A 146 12.86 -82.75 15.66
CA ASP A 146 12.27 -83.70 16.61
C ASP A 146 11.85 -85.01 15.91
N ASP A 147 11.27 -84.92 14.72
CA ASP A 147 10.87 -86.06 13.90
C ASP A 147 12.08 -86.89 13.43
N ILE A 148 13.16 -86.24 12.99
CA ILE A 148 14.43 -86.91 12.67
C ILE A 148 15.00 -87.63 13.91
N GLY A 149 14.96 -86.99 15.07
CA GLY A 149 15.42 -87.59 16.33
C GLY A 149 14.61 -88.84 16.74
N ARG A 150 13.32 -88.88 16.40
CA ARG A 150 12.46 -90.06 16.62
C ARG A 150 12.76 -91.19 15.65
N LEU A 151 13.13 -90.89 14.40
CA LEU A 151 13.49 -91.89 13.38
C LEU A 151 14.87 -92.51 13.57
N GLN A 152 15.76 -91.86 14.33
CA GLN A 152 17.10 -92.39 14.67
C GLN A 152 17.14 -93.29 15.92
N ARG A 153 16.00 -93.52 16.59
CA ARG A 153 15.85 -94.51 17.67
C ARG A 153 15.22 -95.79 17.17
#